data_AF-A0A914UGP4-F1
#
_entry.id   AF-A0A914UGP4-F1
#
_cell.length_a   1.000
_cell.length_b   1.000
_cell.length_c   1.000
_cell.angle_alpha   90.00
_cell.angle_beta   90.00
_cell.angle_gamma   90.00
#
_symmetry.space_group_name_H-M   'P 1'
#
loop_
_entity.id
_entity.type
_entity.pdbx_description
1 polymer ?
#
loop_
_entity_poly.entity_id
_entity_poly.type
_entity_poly.pdbx_seq_one_letter_code
_entity_poly.pdbx_strand_id
1 'polypeptide(L)' 'MAKAGEVVVAKDEIVRFVVDCMTKTGANRSHATQLAEVLAAGDLRGHYSHGLNRL' A
#
# COMPACT_ATOMS: atom_id res chain seq x y z
N MET A 1 -11.38 -10.15 14.32
CA MET A 1 -10.75 -11.21 13.50
C MET A 1 -11.27 -11.06 12.08
N ALA A 2 -10.43 -11.33 11.08
CA ALA A 2 -10.86 -11.33 9.68
C ALA A 2 -11.96 -12.37 9.46
N LYS A 3 -12.93 -12.05 8.59
CA LYS A 3 -14.06 -12.93 8.26
C LYS A 3 -13.65 -13.97 7.24
N ALA A 4 -14.47 -15.02 7.10
CA ALA A 4 -14.28 -16.03 6.07
C ALA A 4 -14.28 -15.37 4.67
N GLY A 5 -13.20 -15.56 3.92
CA GLY A 5 -12.99 -14.96 2.60
C GLY A 5 -12.17 -13.66 2.59
N GLU A 6 -11.84 -13.09 3.75
CA GLU A 6 -10.95 -11.92 3.84
C GLU A 6 -9.47 -12.37 3.87
N VAL A 7 -8.61 -11.63 3.18
CA VAL A 7 -7.16 -11.82 3.19
C VAL A 7 -6.55 -10.74 4.08
N VAL A 8 -5.71 -11.15 5.04
CA VAL A 8 -4.93 -10.24 5.88
C VAL A 8 -3.51 -10.17 5.34
N VAL A 9 -3.04 -8.96 5.08
CA VAL A 9 -1.70 -8.69 4.54
C VAL A 9 -0.91 -7.89 5.56
N ALA A 10 0.38 -8.20 5.73
CA ALA A 10 1.27 -7.43 6.59
C ALA A 10 1.52 -6.02 5.98
N LYS A 11 1.67 -5.01 6.85
CA LYS A 11 1.97 -3.64 6.41
C LYS A 11 3.21 -3.59 5.51
N ASP A 12 4.27 -4.30 5.88
CA ASP A 12 5.53 -4.27 5.13
C ASP A 12 5.38 -4.88 3.73
N GLU A 13 4.46 -5.84 3.59
CA GLU A 13 4.15 -6.45 2.30
C GLU A 13 3.36 -5.49 1.39
N ILE A 14 2.44 -4.70 1.96
CA ILE A 14 1.80 -3.58 1.24
C ILE A 14 2.86 -2.59 0.74
N VAL A 15 3.79 -2.20 1.61
CA VAL A 15 4.83 -1.23 1.25
C VAL A 15 5.72 -1.77 0.13
N ARG A 16 6.19 -3.02 0.24
CA ARG A 16 6.98 -3.70 -0.80
C ARG A 16 6.22 -3.73 -2.12
N PHE A 17 4.96 -4.17 -2.12
CA PHE A 17 4.16 -4.30 -3.33
C PHE A 17 3.98 -2.95 -4.05
N VAL A 18 3.62 -1.89 -3.32
CA VAL A 18 3.48 -0.54 -3.90
C VAL A 18 4.82 -0.06 -4.47
N VAL A 19 5.93 -0.24 -3.75
CA VAL A 19 7.26 0.16 -4.23
C VAL A 19 7.62 -0.57 -5.53
N ASP A 20 7.37 -1.88 -5.60
CA ASP A 20 7.64 -2.70 -6.79
C ASP A 20 6.77 -2.24 -7.98
N CYS A 21 5.48 -1.96 -7.77
CA CYS A 21 4.59 -1.42 -8.81
C CYS A 21 5.09 -0.08 -9.35
N MET A 22 5.39 0.86 -8.45
CA MET A 22 5.79 2.22 -8.84
C MET A 22 7.17 2.25 -9.49
N THR A 23 8.12 1.46 -8.99
CA THR A 23 9.45 1.37 -9.63
C THR A 23 9.37 0.68 -10.98
N LYS A 24 8.47 -0.31 -11.15
CA LYS A 24 8.22 -0.95 -12.45
C LYS A 24 7.67 0.02 -13.49
N THR A 25 6.91 1.04 -13.08
CA THR A 25 6.41 2.10 -13.97
C THR A 25 7.38 3.26 -14.16
N GLY A 26 8.59 3.18 -13.59
CA GLY A 26 9.67 4.16 -13.76
C GLY A 26 9.75 5.23 -12.69
N ALA A 27 8.98 5.14 -11.60
CA ALA A 27 9.11 6.06 -10.48
C ALA A 27 10.45 5.86 -9.75
N ASN A 28 11.01 6.95 -9.23
CA ASN A 28 12.15 6.87 -8.33
C ASN A 28 11.77 6.09 -7.06
N ARG A 29 12.66 5.18 -6.61
CA ARG A 29 12.43 4.34 -5.41
C ARG A 29 12.10 5.15 -4.16
N SER A 30 12.71 6.32 -3.95
CA SER A 30 12.42 7.15 -2.76
C SER A 30 11.01 7.74 -2.81
N HIS A 31 10.54 8.17 -3.99
CA HIS A 31 9.17 8.67 -4.18
C HIS A 31 8.15 7.53 -4.08
N ALA A 32 8.47 6.37 -4.67
CA ALA A 32 7.66 5.16 -4.55
C ALA A 32 7.47 4.72 -3.09
N THR A 33 8.54 4.80 -2.29
CA THR A 33 8.51 4.44 -0.86
C THR A 33 7.62 5.42 -0.07
N GLN A 34 7.76 6.72 -0.31
CA GLN A 34 6.90 7.73 0.34
C GLN A 34 5.41 7.54 -0.02
N LEU A 35 5.12 7.25 -1.29
CA LEU A 35 3.75 6.92 -1.72
C LEU A 35 3.24 5.65 -1.02
N ALA A 36 4.04 4.59 -0.99
CA ALA A 36 3.69 3.35 -0.32
C ALA A 36 3.34 3.54 1.15
N GLU A 37 4.13 4.36 1.86
CA GLU A 37 3.90 4.67 3.26
C GLU A 37 2.61 5.45 3.49
N VAL A 38 2.29 6.45 2.65
CA VAL A 38 1.05 7.24 2.80
C VAL A 38 -0.20 6.43 2.45
N LEU A 39 -0.14 5.57 1.42
CA LEU A 39 -1.25 4.70 1.06
C LEU A 39 -1.51 3.66 2.17
N ALA A 40 -0.45 3.03 2.69
CA ALA A 40 -0.56 2.10 3.82
C ALA A 40 -1.09 2.81 5.08
N ALA A 41 -0.65 4.04 5.34
CA ALA A 41 -1.14 4.87 6.43
C ALA A 41 -2.63 5.21 6.30
N GLY A 42 -3.12 5.45 5.08
CA GLY A 42 -4.53 5.68 4.79
C GLY A 42 -5.38 4.43 5.08
N ASP A 43 -4.94 3.27 4.58
CA ASP A 43 -5.65 2.00 4.79
C ASP A 43 -5.71 1.59 6.26
N LEU A 44 -4.58 1.64 6.97
CA LEU A 44 -4.51 1.26 8.38
C LEU A 44 -5.38 2.15 9.28
N ARG A 45 -5.67 3.38 8.87
CA ARG A 45 -6.55 4.32 9.59
C ARG A 45 -8.02 4.24 9.15
N GLY A 46 -8.35 3.37 8.20
CA GLY A 46 -9.71 3.24 7.66
C GLY A 46 -10.09 4.29 6.60
N HIS A 47 -9.14 5.08 6.11
CA HIS A 47 -9.35 6.02 5.00
C HIS A 47 -9.16 5.31 3.65
N TYR A 48 -9.93 4.25 3.40
CA TYR A 48 -9.75 3.38 2.23
C TYR A 48 -9.83 4.12 0.88
N SER A 49 -10.61 5.20 0.78
CA SER A 49 -10.71 6.02 -0.44
C SER A 49 -9.46 6.86 -0.73
N HIS A 50 -8.52 6.92 0.21
CA HIS A 50 -7.24 7.65 0.15
C HIS A 50 -6.04 6.74 0.46
N GLY A 51 -6.28 5.44 0.64
CA GLY A 51 -5.26 4.40 0.85
C GLY A 51 -5.00 3.61 -0.44
N LEU A 52 -4.79 2.30 -0.32
CA LEU A 52 -4.52 1.34 -1.39
C LEU A 52 -5.48 1.41 -2.58
N ASN A 53 -6.73 1.86 -2.43
CA ASN A 53 -7.62 2.08 -3.58
C ASN A 53 -7.18 3.23 -4.51
N ARG A 54 -6.04 3.88 -4.22
CA ARG A 54 -5.39 4.92 -5.02
C ARG A 54 -4.00 4.55 -5.53
N LEU A 55 -3.60 3.30 -5.36
CA LEU A 55 -2.46 2.74 -6.08
C LEU A 55 -2.77 2.67 -7.58
#